data_AF-A0A9E4NMR8-F1
#
_entry.id   AF-A0A9E4NMR8-F1
#
_cell.length_a   1.000
_cell.length_b   1.000
_cell.length_c   1.000
_cell.angle_alpha   90.00
_cell.angle_beta   90.00
_cell.angle_gamma   90.00
#
_symmetry.space_group_name_H-M   'P 1'
#
loop_
_entity.id
_entity.type
_entity.pdbx_description
1 polymer ?
#
loop_
_entity_poly.entity_id
_entity_poly.type
_entity_poly.pdbx_seq_one_letter_code
_entity_poly.pdbx_strand_id
1 'polypeptide(L)' 'IAGMMNPTPDTPGEGSYWHSYVAVDNIDACAKNAAHLGGKVLVPPYDVPDVGSVCVVSDPTGAVIHLMQPLVHE' A
#
# COMPACT_ATOMS: atom_id res chain seq x y z
N ILE A 1 8.21 -3.46 7.57
CA ILE A 1 7.42 -4.58 8.18
C ILE A 1 6.86 -5.40 7.02
N ALA A 2 6.72 -6.71 7.16
CA ALA A 2 6.16 -7.57 6.11
C ALA A 2 4.99 -8.38 6.68
N GLY A 3 4.00 -8.70 5.84
CA GLY A 3 2.82 -9.45 6.24
C GLY A 3 2.31 -10.35 5.12
N MET A 4 1.58 -11.40 5.51
CA MET A 4 0.91 -12.31 4.59
C MET A 4 -0.58 -11.96 4.55
N MET A 5 -1.13 -11.83 3.35
CA MET A 5 -2.56 -11.60 3.16
C MET A 5 -3.17 -12.77 2.40
N ASN A 6 -4.33 -13.22 2.87
CA ASN A 6 -5.12 -14.19 2.12
C ASN A 6 -5.78 -13.49 0.93
N PRO A 7 -5.92 -14.17 -0.22
CA PRO A 7 -6.68 -13.64 -1.34
C PRO A 7 -8.13 -13.35 -0.93
N THR A 8 -8.67 -12.22 -1.37
CA THR A 8 -10.10 -11.88 -1.24
C THR A 8 -10.84 -12.23 -2.53
N PRO A 9 -12.19 -12.34 -2.51
CA PRO A 9 -12.98 -12.55 -3.72
C PRO A 9 -12.75 -11.49 -4.81
N ASP A 10 -12.42 -10.25 -4.40
CA ASP A 10 -12.18 -9.10 -5.27
C ASP A 10 -10.74 -9.07 -5.83
N THR A 11 -9.84 -9.89 -5.31
CA THR A 11 -8.49 -10.12 -5.84
C THR A 11 -8.31 -11.59 -6.23
N PRO A 12 -9.02 -12.08 -7.29
CA PRO A 12 -8.88 -13.46 -7.71
C PRO A 12 -7.53 -13.64 -8.44
N GLY A 13 -6.53 -14.17 -7.73
CA GLY A 13 -5.20 -14.45 -8.32
C GLY A 13 -4.20 -15.08 -7.35
N GLU A 14 -3.86 -16.35 -7.62
CA GLU A 14 -2.57 -17.03 -7.36
C GLU A 14 -2.00 -17.06 -5.92
N GLY A 15 -2.76 -17.55 -4.94
CA GLY A 15 -2.18 -18.06 -3.68
C GLY A 15 -1.67 -17.00 -2.70
N SER A 16 -0.92 -17.43 -1.68
CA SER A 16 -0.44 -16.56 -0.60
C SER A 16 0.83 -15.81 -1.03
N TYR A 17 0.84 -14.49 -0.82
CA TYR A 17 1.99 -13.64 -1.11
C TYR A 17 2.54 -12.95 0.14
N TRP A 18 3.83 -12.63 0.07
CA TRP A 18 4.48 -11.72 1.00
C TRP A 18 4.47 -10.31 0.45
N HIS A 19 3.84 -9.39 1.18
CA HIS A 19 3.84 -7.97 0.84
C HIS A 19 4.81 -7.20 1.75
N SER A 20 5.64 -6.35 1.13
CA SER A 20 6.55 -5.46 1.84
C SER A 20 5.87 -4.12 2.10
N TYR A 21 5.86 -3.68 3.36
CA TYR A 21 5.35 -2.38 3.77
C TYR A 21 6.49 -1.41 4.08
N VAL A 22 6.43 -0.24 3.44
CA VAL A 22 7.30 0.91 3.71
C VAL A 22 6.52 1.95 4.51
N ALA A 23 7.06 2.35 5.65
CA ALA A 23 6.46 3.39 6.48
C ALA A 23 6.64 4.77 5.84
N VAL A 24 5.60 5.61 5.88
CA VAL A 24 5.60 6.98 5.35
C VAL A 24 4.89 7.93 6.32
N ASP A 25 5.28 9.21 6.31
CA ASP A 25 4.68 10.21 7.19
C ASP A 25 3.33 10.75 6.68
N ASN A 26 3.14 10.78 5.36
CA ASN A 26 1.92 11.28 4.72
C ASN A 26 1.56 10.42 3.49
N ILE A 27 0.54 9.58 3.65
CA ILE A 27 0.17 8.60 2.64
C ILE A 27 -0.46 9.21 1.39
N ASP A 28 -1.24 10.27 1.54
CA ASP A 28 -1.87 10.98 0.42
C ASP A 28 -0.82 11.66 -0.46
N ALA A 29 0.16 12.30 0.18
CA ALA A 29 1.28 12.92 -0.51
C ALA A 29 2.10 11.87 -1.27
N CYS A 30 2.37 10.71 -0.65
CA CYS A 30 3.07 9.61 -1.30
C CYS A 30 2.28 9.04 -2.50
N ALA A 31 0.98 8.80 -2.35
CA ALA A 31 0.14 8.30 -3.45
C ALA A 31 0.08 9.29 -4.63
N LYS A 32 -0.07 10.59 -4.34
CA LYS A 32 -0.05 11.65 -5.35
C LYS A 32 1.30 11.74 -6.06
N ASN A 33 2.40 11.66 -5.31
CA ASN A 33 3.74 11.69 -5.88
C ASN A 33 4.02 10.47 -6.76
N ALA A 34 3.59 9.28 -6.33
CA ALA A 34 3.74 8.06 -7.13
C ALA A 34 3.05 8.22 -8.50
N ALA A 35 1.81 8.72 -8.52
CA ALA A 35 1.09 9.01 -9.76
C ALA A 35 1.79 10.09 -10.61
N HIS A 36 2.25 11.18 -9.99
CA HIS A 36 2.94 12.26 -10.68
C HIS A 36 4.25 11.80 -11.36
N LEU A 37 4.95 10.84 -10.76
CA LEU A 37 6.20 10.27 -11.28
C LEU A 37 5.99 9.15 -12.31
N GLY A 38 4.75 8.94 -12.77
CA GLY A 38 4.40 7.94 -13.78
C GLY A 38 4.06 6.55 -13.23
N GLY A 39 4.02 6.40 -11.91
CA GLY A 39 3.48 5.22 -11.25
C GLY A 39 1.96 5.17 -11.29
N LYS A 40 1.39 4.10 -10.72
CA LYS A 40 -0.05 3.90 -10.59
C LYS A 40 -0.43 3.71 -9.13
N VAL A 41 -1.56 4.27 -8.75
CA VAL A 41 -2.21 3.95 -7.46
C VAL A 41 -3.13 2.76 -7.74
N LEU A 42 -2.75 1.58 -7.25
CA LEU A 42 -3.51 0.34 -7.43
C LEU A 42 -4.64 0.25 -6.40
N VAL A 43 -4.33 0.63 -5.16
CA VAL A 43 -5.31 0.78 -4.08
C VAL A 43 -5.13 2.19 -3.51
N PRO A 44 -6.14 3.07 -3.63
CA PRO A 44 -6.10 4.42 -3.05
C PRO A 44 -5.86 4.38 -1.54
N PRO A 45 -5.33 5.46 -0.94
CA PRO A 45 -5.23 5.57 0.51
C PRO A 45 -6.57 5.29 1.20
N TYR A 46 -6.54 4.45 2.23
CA TYR A 46 -7.68 4.20 3.11
C TYR A 46 -7.21 3.91 4.53
N ASP A 47 -8.11 4.16 5.49
CA ASP A 47 -7.84 3.95 6.90
C ASP A 47 -8.06 2.49 7.31
N VAL A 48 -7.13 1.99 8.11
CA VAL A 48 -7.20 0.68 8.77
C VAL A 48 -7.36 0.96 10.28
N PRO A 49 -8.50 0.59 10.88
CA PRO A 49 -8.76 0.81 12.30
C PRO A 49 -7.61 0.32 13.19
N ASP A 50 -7.24 1.13 14.18
CA ASP A 50 -6.17 0.88 15.17
C ASP A 50 -4.75 0.70 14.62
N VAL A 51 -4.55 0.87 13.30
CA VAL A 51 -3.28 0.57 12.62
C VAL A 51 -2.70 1.82 11.95
N GLY A 52 -3.54 2.63 11.31
CA GLY A 52 -3.14 3.79 10.52
C GLY A 52 -3.71 3.72 9.10
N SER A 53 -3.08 4.37 8.14
CA SER A 53 -3.56 4.39 6.75
C SER A 53 -2.64 3.58 5.85
N VAL A 54 -3.19 2.91 4.83
CA VAL A 54 -2.40 2.13 3.85
C VAL A 54 -2.80 2.47 2.42
N CYS A 55 -1.87 2.26 1.48
CA CYS A 55 -2.14 2.35 0.05
C CYS A 55 -1.19 1.43 -0.71
N VAL A 56 -1.54 1.10 -1.95
CA VAL A 56 -0.72 0.25 -2.82
C VAL A 56 -0.44 0.98 -4.11
N VAL A 57 0.83 1.10 -4.44
CA VAL A 57 1.29 1.74 -5.67
C VAL A 57 2.14 0.78 -6.49
N SER A 58 2.22 1.02 -7.80
CA SER A 58 3.21 0.39 -8.66
C SER A 58 4.05 1.43 -9.39
N ASP A 59 5.31 1.11 -9.64
CA ASP A 59 6.18 1.94 -10.48
C ASP A 59 5.96 1.66 -11.99
N PRO A 60 6.58 2.43 -12.90
CA PRO A 60 6.46 2.20 -14.35
C PRO A 60 6.98 0.85 -14.84
N THR A 61 7.82 0.17 -14.06
CA THR A 61 8.33 -1.18 -14.37
C THR A 61 7.41 -2.30 -13.90
N GLY A 62 6.37 -1.96 -13.13
CA GLY A 62 5.37 -2.87 -12.59
C GLY A 62 5.70 -3.40 -11.19
N ALA A 63 6.76 -2.91 -10.53
CA ALA A 63 7.04 -3.30 -9.15
C ALA A 63 5.97 -2.72 -8.22
N VAL A 64 5.42 -3.57 -7.34
CA VAL A 64 4.35 -3.21 -6.40
C VAL A 64 4.92 -2.92 -5.02
N ILE A 65 4.54 -1.79 -4.42
CA ILE A 65 4.98 -1.36 -3.09
C ILE A 65 3.75 -1.03 -2.25
N HIS A 66 3.70 -1.59 -1.04
CA HIS A 66 2.67 -1.24 -0.06
C HIS A 66 3.23 -0.16 0.84
N LEU A 67 2.47 0.93 0.99
CA LEU A 67 2.82 2.04 1.87
C LEU A 67 1.91 2.02 3.08
N MET A 68 2.47 2.43 4.21
CA MET A 68 1.77 2.50 5.48
C MET A 68 2.14 3.79 6.21
N GLN A 69 1.14 4.57 6.58
CA GLN A 69 1.30 5.62 7.57
C GLN A 69 0.81 5.08 8.91
N PRO A 70 1.70 4.79 9.87
CA PRO A 70 1.29 4.24 11.14
C PRO A 70 0.46 5.24 11.94
N LEU A 71 -0.52 4.75 12.71
CA LEU A 71 -1.19 5.54 13.72
C LEU A 71 -0.16 6.01 14.75
N VAL A 72 -0.13 7.31 15.04
CA VAL A 72 0.74 7.85 16.10
C VAL A 72 0.22 7.32 17.43
N HIS A 73 1.05 6.57 18.14
CA HIS A 73 0.78 6.14 19.50
C HIS A 73 1.57 7.07 20.44
N GLU A 74 0.88 7.59 21.46
CA GLU A 74 1.44 8.42 22.53
C GLU A 74 2.22 7.60 23.58
#